data_AF-A0A0A8GZJ2-F1
#
_entry.id   AF-A0A0A8GZJ2-F1
#
_cell.length_a   1.000
_cell.length_b   1.000
_cell.length_c   1.000
_cell.angle_alpha   90.00
_cell.angle_beta   90.00
_cell.angle_gamma   90.00
#
_symmetry.space_group_name_H-M   'P 1'
#
loop_
_entity.id
_entity.type
_entity.pdbx_description
1 polymer ?
#
loop_
_entity_poly.entity_id
_entity_poly.type
_entity_poly.pdbx_seq_one_letter_code
_entity_poly.pdbx_strand_id
1 'polypeptide(L)'
;MKILQFFYDNYPKIQSFKERKVQIQSNKNLIIKGGFASGKKNLILNFLSFYKNENILFIDCADLRFDEKSLLHLNSFLTYNPQIKFLILCNFCYEFDFNVLKHLNLQIILSVNMMNFKLDNFEEIYLDFLDFEEFLSLNKKYVDIKSMVSYFLHTGRNVIQNQEVNFTYLKSFYNPLELNILKFIALNISNEFSTNDLFKSMKEKMQISKDTLYKNIAKLEQNYTLYFVKNYDKNVKKVYFYDFYLKNALSVQKDFSALFENLVLNEMFKFKQEIFYTKYFDFYIPNLNIAFLCSPFKDKDLILLKIKKILSKNHLKLSSIFIITLSQSAEIFINGIRILLLPFDEWALGN
;
A
#
# COMPACT_ATOMS: atom_id res chain seq x y z
N MET A 1 28.41 -8.44 -19.33
CA MET A 1 29.37 -8.38 -18.20
C MET A 1 29.62 -6.97 -17.67
N LYS A 2 29.96 -5.95 -18.49
CA LYS A 2 30.26 -4.58 -18.02
C LYS A 2 29.17 -3.94 -17.13
N ILE A 3 27.89 -4.12 -17.47
CA ILE A 3 26.77 -3.60 -16.67
C ILE A 3 26.71 -4.24 -15.29
N LEU A 4 26.86 -5.57 -15.21
CA LEU A 4 26.86 -6.28 -13.92
C LEU A 4 28.04 -5.84 -13.05
N GLN A 5 29.22 -5.67 -13.66
CA GLN A 5 30.38 -5.12 -12.97
C GLN A 5 30.11 -3.71 -12.44
N PHE A 6 29.49 -2.84 -13.24
CA PHE A 6 29.11 -1.49 -12.80
C PHE A 6 28.22 -1.53 -11.55
N PHE A 7 27.18 -2.36 -11.52
CA PHE A 7 26.30 -2.48 -10.35
C PHE A 7 26.99 -3.09 -9.14
N TYR A 8 27.89 -4.06 -9.36
CA TYR A 8 28.71 -4.63 -8.29
C TYR A 8 29.63 -3.59 -7.65
N ASP A 9 30.31 -2.77 -8.47
CA ASP A 9 31.23 -1.73 -8.00
C ASP A 9 30.50 -0.52 -7.37
N ASN A 10 29.22 -0.30 -7.71
CA ASN A 10 28.44 0.87 -7.31
C ASN A 10 27.26 0.51 -6.40
N TYR A 11 27.53 -0.23 -5.32
CA TYR A 11 26.53 -0.56 -4.31
C TYR A 11 25.86 0.71 -3.72
N PRO A 12 24.50 0.77 -3.62
CA PRO A 12 23.81 1.93 -3.10
C PRO A 12 24.13 2.21 -1.63
N LYS A 13 24.40 3.48 -1.30
CA LYS A 13 24.59 3.90 0.09
C LYS A 13 23.24 4.11 0.79
N ILE A 14 23.15 3.65 2.04
CA ILE A 14 22.00 3.90 2.92
C ILE A 14 22.07 5.35 3.40
N GLN A 15 21.07 6.16 3.05
CA GLN A 15 21.03 7.56 3.47
C GLN A 15 20.47 7.75 4.88
N SER A 16 19.51 6.93 5.31
CA SER A 16 18.97 6.95 6.67
C SER A 16 18.42 5.58 7.05
N PHE A 17 18.74 5.14 8.27
CA PHE A 17 18.21 3.91 8.83
C PHE A 17 16.78 4.16 9.31
N LYS A 18 15.82 3.45 8.71
CA LYS A 18 14.40 3.51 9.06
C LYS A 18 13.91 2.09 9.30
N GLU A 19 13.80 1.72 10.56
CA GLU A 19 13.33 0.39 10.93
C GLU A 19 11.84 0.23 10.57
N ARG A 20 11.49 -0.95 10.04
CA ARG A 20 10.12 -1.36 9.72
C ARG A 20 9.75 -2.48 10.67
N LYS A 21 8.45 -2.62 10.96
CA LYS A 21 7.94 -3.76 11.76
C LYS A 21 8.23 -5.10 11.07
N VAL A 22 8.15 -5.11 9.74
CA VAL A 22 8.55 -6.26 8.92
C VAL A 22 10.07 -6.27 8.76
N GLN A 23 10.70 -7.41 9.04
CA GLN A 23 12.13 -7.62 8.89
C GLN A 23 12.43 -8.83 7.99
N ILE A 24 13.59 -8.83 7.33
CA ILE A 24 14.09 -9.98 6.58
C ILE A 24 14.87 -10.87 7.56
N GLN A 25 14.31 -12.04 7.90
CA GLN A 25 14.88 -12.97 8.88
C GLN A 25 15.23 -14.34 8.29
N SER A 26 14.87 -14.59 7.04
CA SER A 26 15.08 -15.88 6.37
C SER A 26 16.40 -15.88 5.60
N ASN A 27 17.04 -17.04 5.55
CA ASN A 27 18.19 -17.32 4.67
C ASN A 27 17.76 -17.89 3.31
N LYS A 28 16.45 -18.13 3.10
CA LYS A 28 15.92 -18.63 1.82
C LYS A 28 15.79 -17.49 0.82
N ASN A 29 15.66 -17.86 -0.45
CA ASN A 29 15.30 -16.92 -1.50
C ASN A 29 13.96 -16.25 -1.19
N LEU A 30 13.85 -14.95 -1.46
CA LEU A 30 12.76 -14.11 -0.98
C LEU A 30 12.20 -13.21 -2.09
N ILE A 31 10.88 -13.11 -2.16
CA ILE A 31 10.16 -12.10 -2.93
C ILE A 31 9.52 -11.12 -1.95
N ILE A 32 9.88 -9.85 -2.06
CA ILE A 32 9.26 -8.75 -1.32
C ILE A 32 8.28 -8.05 -2.26
N LYS A 33 6.99 -8.16 -1.95
CA LYS A 33 5.90 -7.55 -2.71
C LYS A 33 5.39 -6.31 -2.00
N GLY A 34 4.94 -5.32 -2.75
CA GLY A 34 4.31 -4.14 -2.18
C GLY A 34 4.21 -3.00 -3.19
N GLY A 35 3.47 -1.96 -2.83
CA GLY A 35 3.30 -0.80 -3.69
C GLY A 35 4.59 -0.05 -3.97
N PHE A 36 4.55 0.76 -5.02
CA PHE A 36 5.57 1.76 -5.26
C PHE A 36 5.72 2.66 -4.03
N ALA A 37 6.95 3.05 -3.65
CA ALA A 37 7.23 3.86 -2.47
C ALA A 37 6.82 3.27 -1.10
N SER A 38 6.44 1.98 -1.03
CA SER A 38 6.17 1.30 0.25
C SER A 38 7.42 1.04 1.10
N GLY A 39 8.62 1.33 0.58
CA GLY A 39 9.89 1.20 1.32
C GLY A 39 10.63 -0.12 1.10
N LYS A 40 10.26 -0.94 0.11
CA LYS A 40 10.92 -2.23 -0.19
C LYS A 40 12.44 -2.12 -0.33
N LYS A 41 12.92 -1.13 -1.10
CA LYS A 41 14.36 -0.86 -1.28
C LYS A 41 15.04 -0.55 0.05
N ASN A 42 14.41 0.27 0.91
CA ASN A 42 14.95 0.61 2.22
C ASN A 42 14.98 -0.62 3.15
N LEU A 43 13.95 -1.48 3.11
CA LEU A 43 13.93 -2.73 3.86
C LEU A 43 15.09 -3.65 3.47
N ILE A 44 15.33 -3.82 2.16
CA ILE A 44 16.44 -4.64 1.66
C ILE A 44 17.78 -4.03 2.05
N LEU A 45 17.98 -2.73 1.80
CA LEU A 45 19.25 -2.09 2.13
C LEU A 45 19.53 -2.13 3.65
N ASN A 46 18.49 -2.02 4.49
CA ASN A 46 18.62 -2.18 5.93
C ASN A 46 19.13 -3.59 6.29
N PHE A 47 18.51 -4.64 5.75
CA PHE A 47 19.00 -6.01 5.91
C PHE A 47 20.46 -6.20 5.43
N LEU A 48 20.81 -5.59 4.30
CA LEU A 48 22.15 -5.69 3.73
C LEU A 48 23.23 -4.92 4.51
N SER A 49 22.83 -3.95 5.34
CA SER A 49 23.76 -3.12 6.11
C SER A 49 24.61 -3.91 7.11
N PHE A 50 24.18 -5.14 7.45
CA PHE A 50 24.90 -6.05 8.33
C PHE A 50 25.99 -6.86 7.62
N TYR A 51 26.12 -6.74 6.29
CA TYR A 51 27.05 -7.52 5.48
C TYR A 51 28.06 -6.63 4.73
N LYS A 52 29.21 -7.22 4.38
CA LYS A 52 30.23 -6.53 3.58
C LYS A 52 29.76 -6.32 2.14
N ASN A 53 30.08 -5.16 1.56
CA ASN A 53 29.71 -4.82 0.18
C ASN A 53 30.20 -5.84 -0.85
N GLU A 54 31.38 -6.43 -0.66
CA GLU A 54 31.94 -7.47 -1.55
C GLU A 54 31.07 -8.73 -1.65
N ASN A 55 30.20 -8.96 -0.66
CA ASN A 55 29.29 -10.11 -0.66
C ASN A 55 27.97 -9.82 -1.40
N ILE A 56 27.80 -8.63 -1.97
CA ILE A 56 26.48 -8.14 -2.42
C ILE A 56 26.56 -7.75 -3.89
N LEU A 57 25.64 -8.28 -4.69
CA LEU A 57 25.28 -7.73 -6.00
C LEU A 57 23.89 -7.13 -5.93
N PHE A 58 23.81 -5.80 -5.93
CA PHE A 58 22.55 -5.06 -5.91
C PHE A 58 22.26 -4.44 -7.28
N ILE A 59 21.18 -4.87 -7.92
CA ILE A 59 20.75 -4.36 -9.22
C ILE A 59 19.37 -3.74 -9.04
N ASP A 60 19.24 -2.45 -9.38
CA ASP A 60 17.94 -1.79 -9.50
C ASP A 60 17.48 -1.89 -10.95
N CYS A 61 16.53 -2.79 -11.23
CA CYS A 61 15.98 -3.02 -12.57
C CYS A 61 15.25 -1.81 -13.15
N ALA A 62 14.93 -0.79 -12.34
CA ALA A 62 14.36 0.47 -12.82
C ALA A 62 15.42 1.55 -13.12
N ASP A 63 16.71 1.27 -12.89
CA ASP A 63 17.80 2.20 -13.25
C ASP A 63 17.90 2.30 -14.78
N LEU A 64 17.91 3.53 -15.31
CA LEU A 64 17.97 3.79 -16.75
C LEU A 64 19.23 3.23 -17.44
N ARG A 65 20.28 2.92 -16.66
CA ARG A 65 21.54 2.35 -17.15
C ARG A 65 21.51 0.82 -17.17
N PHE A 66 20.52 0.20 -16.52
CA PHE A 66 20.34 -1.24 -16.56
C PHE A 66 19.79 -1.68 -17.92
N ASP A 67 20.37 -2.75 -18.47
CA ASP A 67 19.87 -3.43 -19.67
C ASP A 67 19.52 -4.87 -19.29
N GLU A 68 18.27 -5.28 -19.54
CA GLU A 68 17.77 -6.62 -19.25
C GLU A 68 18.62 -7.73 -19.90
N LYS A 69 19.25 -7.45 -21.05
CA LYS A 69 20.14 -8.42 -21.73
C LYS A 69 21.35 -8.79 -20.89
N SER A 70 21.72 -7.95 -19.92
CA SER A 70 22.81 -8.26 -18.99
C SER A 70 22.51 -9.50 -18.12
N LEU A 71 21.24 -9.85 -17.91
CA LEU A 71 20.81 -11.05 -17.17
C LEU A 71 21.27 -12.35 -17.83
N LEU A 72 21.46 -12.38 -19.16
CA LEU A 72 22.03 -13.52 -19.88
C LEU A 72 23.44 -13.90 -19.40
N HIS A 73 24.16 -12.93 -18.83
CA HIS A 73 25.52 -13.11 -18.30
C HIS A 73 25.54 -13.18 -16.77
N LEU A 74 24.39 -13.17 -16.10
CA LEU A 74 24.32 -13.12 -14.63
C LEU A 74 24.91 -14.38 -14.00
N ASN A 75 24.59 -15.54 -14.55
CA ASN A 75 25.09 -16.81 -14.04
C ASN A 75 26.62 -16.85 -14.09
N SER A 76 27.22 -16.61 -15.27
CA SER A 76 28.67 -16.62 -15.41
C SER A 76 29.35 -15.57 -14.54
N PHE A 77 28.77 -14.36 -14.44
CA PHE A 77 29.30 -13.31 -13.56
C PHE A 77 29.35 -13.76 -12.10
N LEU A 78 28.29 -14.39 -11.59
CA LEU A 78 28.24 -14.90 -10.21
C LEU A 78 29.19 -16.08 -10.01
N THR A 79 29.35 -16.97 -10.99
CA THR A 79 30.34 -18.06 -10.94
C THR A 79 31.78 -17.52 -10.83
N TYR A 80 32.12 -16.45 -11.55
CA TYR A 80 33.44 -15.81 -11.47
C TYR A 80 33.65 -14.98 -10.19
N ASN A 81 32.58 -14.70 -9.43
CA ASN A 81 32.61 -13.88 -8.22
C ASN A 81 32.01 -14.66 -7.02
N PRO A 82 32.66 -15.76 -6.57
CA PRO A 82 32.12 -16.64 -5.53
C PRO A 82 31.99 -15.98 -4.13
N GLN A 83 32.60 -14.81 -3.94
CA GLN A 83 32.42 -13.99 -2.74
C GLN A 83 31.00 -13.44 -2.61
N ILE A 84 30.27 -13.24 -3.72
CA ILE A 84 28.89 -12.75 -3.70
C ILE A 84 27.99 -13.79 -3.03
N LYS A 85 27.37 -13.41 -1.92
CA LYS A 85 26.42 -14.22 -1.14
C LYS A 85 24.98 -13.75 -1.25
N PHE A 86 24.78 -12.50 -1.66
CA PHE A 86 23.45 -11.90 -1.82
C PHE A 86 23.29 -11.33 -3.23
N LEU A 87 22.29 -11.83 -3.95
CA LEU A 87 21.84 -11.25 -5.22
C LEU A 87 20.53 -10.52 -4.97
N ILE A 88 20.49 -9.22 -5.29
CA ILE A 88 19.28 -8.41 -5.16
C ILE A 88 18.89 -7.89 -6.53
N LEU A 89 17.65 -8.19 -6.92
CA LEU A 89 16.99 -7.59 -8.08
C LEU A 89 15.84 -6.73 -7.60
N CYS A 90 16.10 -5.43 -7.42
CA CYS A 90 15.09 -4.45 -7.05
C CYS A 90 14.27 -4.03 -8.26
N ASN A 91 12.99 -3.70 -8.04
CA ASN A 91 12.01 -3.37 -9.09
C ASN A 91 11.96 -4.41 -10.24
N PHE A 92 12.08 -5.69 -9.93
CA PHE A 92 12.13 -6.76 -10.91
C PHE A 92 10.78 -6.92 -11.64
N CYS A 93 10.81 -6.98 -12.96
CA CYS A 93 9.63 -7.14 -13.82
C CYS A 93 9.91 -7.93 -15.11
N TYR A 94 11.00 -8.70 -15.14
CA TYR A 94 11.44 -9.44 -16.33
C TYR A 94 11.16 -10.93 -16.18
N GLU A 95 11.18 -11.64 -17.30
CA GLU A 95 11.23 -13.09 -17.30
C GLU A 95 12.69 -13.54 -17.14
N PHE A 96 12.96 -14.35 -16.10
CA PHE A 96 14.29 -14.90 -15.85
C PHE A 96 14.16 -16.28 -15.20
N ASP A 97 14.85 -17.27 -15.75
CA ASP A 97 14.88 -18.61 -15.17
C ASP A 97 15.91 -18.68 -14.03
N PHE A 98 15.43 -18.56 -12.79
CA PHE A 98 16.28 -18.67 -11.60
C PHE A 98 16.88 -20.07 -11.38
N ASN A 99 16.43 -21.11 -12.10
CA ASN A 99 17.01 -22.44 -11.99
C ASN A 99 18.49 -22.47 -12.41
N VAL A 100 18.89 -21.59 -13.33
CA VAL A 100 20.29 -21.50 -13.78
C VAL A 100 21.24 -21.12 -12.64
N LEU A 101 20.73 -20.51 -11.57
CA LEU A 101 21.50 -20.08 -10.40
C LEU A 101 21.47 -21.09 -9.23
N LYS A 102 20.71 -22.20 -9.32
CA LYS A 102 20.51 -23.16 -8.21
C LYS A 102 21.79 -23.81 -7.69
N HIS A 103 22.82 -23.92 -8.52
CA HIS A 103 24.10 -24.51 -8.15
C HIS A 103 24.99 -23.54 -7.34
N LEU A 104 24.60 -22.27 -7.24
CA LEU A 104 25.34 -21.24 -6.50
C LEU A 104 24.82 -21.17 -5.06
N ASN A 105 25.74 -21.07 -4.10
CA ASN A 105 25.40 -20.89 -2.69
C ASN A 105 25.22 -19.40 -2.36
N LEU A 106 24.10 -18.83 -2.78
CA LEU A 106 23.73 -17.43 -2.54
C LEU A 106 22.24 -17.30 -2.22
N GLN A 107 21.86 -16.24 -1.50
CA GLN A 107 20.48 -15.85 -1.28
C GLN A 107 20.05 -14.85 -2.36
N ILE A 108 18.89 -15.10 -2.97
CA ILE A 108 18.26 -14.22 -3.96
C ILE A 108 17.12 -13.45 -3.31
N ILE A 109 17.15 -12.12 -3.37
CA ILE A 109 16.08 -11.25 -2.90
C ILE A 109 15.54 -10.43 -4.07
N LEU A 110 14.26 -10.61 -4.37
CA LEU A 110 13.55 -9.86 -5.39
C LEU A 110 12.64 -8.84 -4.73
N SER A 111 12.58 -7.62 -5.25
CA SER A 111 11.48 -6.71 -4.92
C SER A 111 10.61 -6.50 -6.14
N VAL A 112 9.31 -6.74 -6.01
CA VAL A 112 8.35 -6.62 -7.12
C VAL A 112 7.19 -5.71 -6.73
N ASN A 113 6.59 -5.08 -7.73
CA ASN A 113 5.42 -4.22 -7.54
C ASN A 113 4.10 -4.94 -7.88
N MET A 114 4.16 -6.16 -8.42
CA MET A 114 2.97 -6.92 -8.84
C MET A 114 2.55 -7.92 -7.76
N MET A 115 1.29 -7.84 -7.33
CA MET A 115 0.73 -8.69 -6.28
C MET A 115 0.74 -10.19 -6.65
N ASN A 116 0.40 -10.50 -7.90
CA ASN A 116 0.30 -11.86 -8.42
C ASN A 116 1.62 -12.49 -8.87
N PHE A 117 2.74 -11.78 -8.80
CA PHE A 117 4.05 -12.34 -9.17
C PHE A 117 4.42 -13.49 -8.23
N LYS A 118 4.79 -14.65 -8.77
CA LYS A 118 5.14 -15.84 -7.97
C LYS A 118 6.32 -16.57 -8.61
N LEU A 119 7.18 -17.15 -7.78
CA LEU A 119 8.23 -18.08 -8.19
C LEU A 119 8.32 -19.21 -7.19
N ASP A 120 8.57 -20.42 -7.70
CA ASP A 120 8.76 -21.59 -6.85
C ASP A 120 10.05 -21.49 -6.04
N ASN A 121 10.04 -22.00 -4.82
CA ASN A 121 11.18 -22.00 -3.88
C ASN A 121 11.60 -20.61 -3.39
N PHE A 122 10.74 -19.60 -3.54
CA PHE A 122 10.89 -18.31 -2.89
C PHE A 122 9.85 -18.17 -1.77
N GLU A 123 10.29 -17.68 -0.61
CA GLU A 123 9.36 -17.20 0.40
C GLU A 123 8.83 -15.82 -0.02
N GLU A 124 7.61 -15.49 0.41
CA GLU A 124 6.99 -14.21 0.08
C GLU A 124 6.82 -13.36 1.34
N ILE A 125 7.26 -12.11 1.26
CA ILE A 125 6.96 -11.08 2.26
C ILE A 125 6.14 -9.99 1.58
N TYR A 126 4.98 -9.69 2.15
CA TYR A 126 4.21 -8.51 1.78
C TYR A 126 4.65 -7.33 2.65
N LEU A 127 5.12 -6.26 2.00
CA LEU A 127 5.46 -4.99 2.62
C LEU A 127 4.44 -3.92 2.22
N ASP A 128 3.51 -3.66 3.12
CA ASP A 128 2.59 -2.54 3.02
C ASP A 128 3.32 -1.19 3.20
N PHE A 129 2.61 -0.11 2.89
CA PHE A 129 3.02 1.25 3.24
C PHE A 129 3.06 1.45 4.76
N LEU A 130 3.55 2.61 5.21
CA LEU A 130 3.60 2.92 6.63
C LEU A 130 2.17 2.87 7.22
N ASP A 131 2.03 2.13 8.31
CA ASP A 131 0.90 2.35 9.21
C ASP A 131 1.16 3.59 10.08
N PHE A 132 0.16 4.00 10.87
CA PHE A 132 0.30 5.21 11.66
C PHE A 132 1.45 5.14 12.68
N GLU A 133 1.67 3.99 13.32
CA GLU A 133 2.74 3.80 14.30
C GLU A 133 4.14 3.88 13.66
N GLU A 134 4.33 3.20 12.53
CA GLU A 134 5.55 3.31 11.73
C GLU A 134 5.75 4.76 11.28
N PHE A 135 4.70 5.44 10.84
CA PHE A 135 4.77 6.86 10.49
C PHE A 135 5.24 7.75 11.65
N LEU A 136 4.73 7.53 12.87
CA LEU A 136 5.18 8.25 14.07
C LEU A 136 6.66 7.99 14.34
N SER A 137 7.10 6.73 14.23
CA SER A 137 8.49 6.34 14.50
C SER A 137 9.50 7.05 13.58
N LEU A 138 9.08 7.38 12.36
CA LEU A 138 9.91 8.04 11.35
C LEU A 138 9.89 9.57 11.45
N ASN A 139 8.90 10.14 12.15
CA ASN A 139 8.64 11.57 12.20
C ASN A 139 8.72 12.14 13.63
N LYS A 140 9.73 11.73 14.41
CA LYS A 140 9.95 12.11 15.82
C LYS A 140 10.04 13.63 16.12
N LYS A 141 10.03 14.49 15.09
CA LYS A 141 10.13 15.95 15.22
C LYS A 141 8.84 16.61 15.71
N TYR A 142 7.69 15.97 15.54
CA TYR A 142 6.41 16.52 16.01
C TYR A 142 6.10 15.98 17.40
N VAL A 143 5.81 16.89 18.33
CA VAL A 143 5.61 16.57 19.76
C VAL A 143 4.16 16.18 20.07
N ASP A 144 3.19 16.70 19.31
CA ASP A 144 1.75 16.48 19.52
C ASP A 144 1.16 15.46 18.52
N ILE A 145 0.43 14.46 19.03
CA ILE A 145 -0.17 13.36 18.26
C ILE A 145 -1.24 13.87 17.29
N LYS A 146 -2.04 14.87 17.68
CA LYS A 146 -3.07 15.42 16.78
C LYS A 146 -2.45 16.11 15.57
N SER A 147 -1.38 16.85 15.80
CA SER A 147 -0.55 17.43 14.73
C SER A 147 0.02 16.34 13.82
N MET A 148 0.34 15.17 14.37
CA MET A 148 0.82 14.01 13.60
C MET A 148 -0.25 13.33 12.75
N VAL A 149 -1.48 13.20 13.24
CA VAL A 149 -2.60 12.70 12.42
C VAL A 149 -2.84 13.63 11.23
N SER A 150 -2.82 14.95 11.47
CA SER A 150 -2.93 15.94 10.40
C SER A 150 -1.78 15.81 9.40
N TYR A 151 -0.54 15.73 9.88
CA TYR A 151 0.64 15.55 9.02
C TYR A 151 0.58 14.25 8.22
N PHE A 152 0.09 13.16 8.83
CA PHE A 152 -0.12 11.88 8.14
C PHE A 152 -1.14 12.01 7.02
N LEU A 153 -2.32 12.59 7.28
CA LEU A 153 -3.35 12.88 6.28
C LEU A 153 -2.85 13.74 5.10
N HIS A 154 -1.89 14.63 5.37
CA HIS A 154 -1.27 15.47 4.34
C HIS A 154 -0.21 14.75 3.51
N THR A 155 0.56 13.84 4.09
CA THR A 155 1.74 13.22 3.45
C THR A 155 1.52 11.82 2.93
N GLY A 156 0.50 11.12 3.42
CA GLY A 156 0.23 9.73 3.06
C GLY A 156 1.07 8.72 3.82
N ARG A 157 1.08 7.52 3.27
CA ARG A 157 1.72 6.34 3.85
C ARG A 157 3.07 6.02 3.21
N ASN A 158 3.43 6.72 2.14
CA ASN A 158 4.68 6.47 1.43
C ASN A 158 5.92 6.85 2.27
N VAL A 159 7.03 6.14 2.03
CA VAL A 159 8.28 6.32 2.78
C VAL A 159 9.13 7.46 2.20
N ILE A 160 8.77 7.97 1.03
CA ILE A 160 9.48 9.06 0.32
C ILE A 160 9.03 10.40 0.93
N GLN A 161 9.30 10.58 2.22
CA GLN A 161 9.12 11.84 2.91
C GLN A 161 10.19 12.83 2.43
N ASN A 162 9.76 14.05 2.08
CA ASN A 162 10.55 15.23 1.68
C ASN A 162 10.87 15.43 0.19
N GLN A 163 10.45 14.55 -0.70
CA GLN A 163 10.23 14.99 -2.07
C GLN A 163 8.76 15.38 -2.10
N GLU A 164 8.45 16.65 -2.40
CA GLU A 164 7.12 16.93 -2.91
C GLU A 164 6.91 15.90 -4.02
N VAL A 165 6.06 14.89 -3.77
CA VAL A 165 5.55 14.02 -4.81
C VAL A 165 4.58 14.90 -5.60
N ASN A 166 5.17 15.87 -6.28
CA ASN A 166 4.50 16.84 -7.10
C ASN A 166 3.99 16.06 -8.31
N PHE A 167 3.04 16.64 -9.02
CA PHE A 167 2.43 16.03 -10.20
C PHE A 167 3.48 15.49 -11.21
N THR A 168 4.65 16.13 -11.28
CA THR A 168 5.81 15.70 -12.07
C THR A 168 6.34 14.32 -11.69
N TYR A 169 6.37 13.99 -10.39
CA TYR A 169 6.82 12.69 -9.90
C TYR A 169 5.83 11.59 -10.27
N LEU A 170 4.52 11.83 -10.11
CA LEU A 170 3.48 10.86 -10.49
C LEU A 170 3.52 10.52 -11.99
N LYS A 171 3.87 11.48 -12.86
CA LYS A 171 4.07 11.23 -14.31
C LYS A 171 5.21 10.27 -14.63
N SER A 172 6.15 10.06 -13.72
CA SER A 172 7.22 9.07 -13.93
C SER A 172 6.77 7.62 -13.66
N PHE A 173 5.64 7.43 -12.96
CA PHE A 173 5.11 6.11 -12.60
C PHE A 173 3.84 5.73 -13.35
N TYR A 174 3.04 6.72 -13.72
CA TYR A 174 1.75 6.50 -14.34
C TYR A 174 1.70 7.12 -15.73
N ASN A 175 1.22 6.35 -16.69
CA ASN A 175 0.98 6.84 -18.03
C ASN A 175 -0.22 7.83 -18.06
N PRO A 176 -0.41 8.60 -19.14
CA PRO A 176 -1.48 9.59 -19.21
C PRO A 176 -2.89 9.03 -18.98
N LEU A 177 -3.16 7.79 -19.43
CA LEU A 177 -4.45 7.14 -19.20
C LEU A 177 -4.62 6.77 -17.73
N GLU A 178 -3.64 6.11 -17.12
CA GLU A 178 -3.62 5.78 -15.70
C GLU A 178 -3.84 7.03 -14.84
N LEU A 179 -3.14 8.13 -15.12
CA LEU A 179 -3.34 9.40 -14.41
C LEU A 179 -4.77 9.93 -14.52
N ASN A 180 -5.41 9.81 -15.67
CA ASN A 180 -6.81 10.22 -15.82
C ASN A 180 -7.75 9.29 -15.02
N ILE A 181 -7.47 7.98 -14.96
CA ILE A 181 -8.24 7.02 -14.17
C ILE A 181 -8.14 7.39 -12.70
N LEU A 182 -6.92 7.62 -12.22
CA LEU A 182 -6.65 7.99 -10.84
C LEU A 182 -7.30 9.35 -10.48
N LYS A 183 -7.31 10.33 -11.39
CA LYS A 183 -8.04 11.60 -11.18
C LYS A 183 -9.54 11.41 -11.03
N PHE A 184 -10.16 10.58 -11.88
CA PHE A 184 -11.59 10.26 -11.74
C PHE A 184 -11.86 9.59 -10.40
N ILE A 185 -11.02 8.65 -9.99
CA ILE A 185 -11.14 7.96 -8.70
C ILE A 185 -10.95 8.94 -7.55
N ALA A 186 -9.98 9.86 -7.61
CA ALA A 186 -9.77 10.86 -6.58
C ALA A 186 -10.99 11.81 -6.40
N LEU A 187 -11.80 12.02 -7.44
CA LEU A 187 -13.05 12.78 -7.33
C LEU A 187 -14.21 11.96 -6.75
N ASN A 188 -14.16 10.63 -6.86
CA ASN A 188 -15.24 9.72 -6.52
C ASN A 188 -14.83 8.67 -5.46
N ILE A 189 -13.78 8.96 -4.71
CA ILE A 189 -13.24 8.02 -3.72
C ILE A 189 -14.30 7.75 -2.64
N SER A 190 -14.33 6.53 -2.11
CA SER A 190 -15.37 6.04 -1.19
C SER A 190 -16.80 5.94 -1.75
N ASN A 191 -17.05 6.35 -3.00
CA ASN A 191 -18.33 6.10 -3.67
C ASN A 191 -18.33 4.74 -4.38
N GLU A 192 -19.51 4.23 -4.71
CA GLU A 192 -19.65 3.02 -5.52
C GLU A 192 -19.00 3.25 -6.89
N PHE A 193 -18.06 2.36 -7.24
CA PHE A 193 -17.27 2.46 -8.46
C PHE A 193 -18.02 1.88 -9.65
N SER A 194 -18.23 2.71 -10.66
CA SER A 194 -18.85 2.34 -11.94
C SER A 194 -17.85 2.50 -13.06
N THR A 195 -17.40 1.39 -13.64
CA THR A 195 -16.52 1.45 -14.82
C THR A 195 -17.21 2.06 -16.04
N ASN A 196 -18.55 1.97 -16.12
CA ASN A 196 -19.32 2.61 -17.18
C ASN A 196 -19.28 4.14 -17.07
N ASP A 197 -19.37 4.69 -15.85
CA ASP A 197 -19.33 6.15 -15.66
C ASP A 197 -17.92 6.69 -15.87
N LEU A 198 -16.90 5.96 -15.40
CA LEU A 198 -15.51 6.24 -15.75
C LEU A 198 -15.31 6.25 -17.28
N PHE A 199 -15.82 5.23 -17.98
CA PHE A 199 -15.69 5.13 -19.44
C PHE A 199 -16.36 6.28 -20.18
N LYS A 200 -17.57 6.68 -19.76
CA LYS A 200 -18.27 7.85 -20.32
C LYS A 200 -17.45 9.13 -20.12
N SER A 201 -16.97 9.38 -18.90
CA SER A 201 -16.14 10.55 -18.59
C SER A 201 -14.83 10.60 -19.38
N MET A 202 -14.24 9.43 -19.67
CA MET A 202 -13.01 9.35 -20.46
C MET A 202 -13.24 9.61 -21.95
N LYS A 203 -14.34 9.12 -22.51
CA LYS A 203 -14.67 9.28 -23.94
C LYS A 203 -14.84 10.73 -24.37
N GLU A 204 -15.23 11.60 -23.45
CA GLU A 204 -15.32 13.05 -23.70
C GLU A 204 -13.93 13.70 -23.90
N LYS A 205 -12.86 13.05 -23.41
CA LYS A 205 -11.50 13.62 -23.38
C LYS A 205 -10.53 12.91 -24.31
N MET A 206 -10.76 11.63 -24.62
CA MET A 206 -9.86 10.83 -25.45
C MET A 206 -10.58 9.64 -26.10
N GLN A 207 -10.01 9.12 -27.20
CA GLN A 207 -10.45 7.88 -27.80
C GLN A 207 -9.92 6.68 -27.00
N ILE A 208 -10.82 5.86 -26.46
CA ILE A 208 -10.45 4.67 -25.67
C ILE A 208 -11.53 3.57 -25.77
N SER A 209 -11.10 2.31 -25.72
CA SER A 209 -11.98 1.14 -25.63
C SER A 209 -12.23 0.72 -24.17
N LYS A 210 -13.33 0.00 -23.92
CA LYS A 210 -13.62 -0.54 -22.58
C LYS A 210 -12.54 -1.52 -22.11
N ASP A 211 -12.04 -2.37 -23.00
CA ASP A 211 -11.02 -3.37 -22.65
C ASP A 211 -9.71 -2.73 -22.20
N THR A 212 -9.26 -1.67 -22.87
CA THR A 212 -8.08 -0.93 -22.46
C THR A 212 -8.28 -0.30 -21.07
N LEU A 213 -9.47 0.22 -20.79
CA LEU A 213 -9.81 0.78 -19.48
C LEU A 213 -9.77 -0.30 -18.38
N TYR A 214 -10.42 -1.45 -18.61
CA TYR A 214 -10.41 -2.57 -17.66
C TYR A 214 -8.99 -3.08 -17.37
N LYS A 215 -8.15 -3.23 -18.41
CA LYS A 215 -6.75 -3.65 -18.26
C LYS A 215 -5.95 -2.68 -17.39
N ASN A 216 -6.13 -1.36 -17.58
CA ASN A 216 -5.42 -0.36 -16.77
C ASN A 216 -5.94 -0.33 -15.32
N ILE A 217 -7.24 -0.48 -15.07
CA ILE A 217 -7.77 -0.60 -13.71
C ILE A 217 -7.20 -1.83 -13.01
N ALA A 218 -7.20 -2.99 -13.68
CA ALA A 218 -6.65 -4.22 -13.13
C ALA A 218 -5.15 -4.09 -12.84
N LYS A 219 -4.38 -3.42 -13.72
CA LYS A 219 -2.96 -3.12 -13.49
C LYS A 219 -2.76 -2.24 -12.25
N LEU A 220 -3.58 -1.20 -12.07
CA LEU A 220 -3.50 -0.31 -10.90
C LEU A 220 -3.87 -1.03 -9.59
N GLU A 221 -4.77 -2.02 -9.64
CA GLU A 221 -5.07 -2.90 -8.51
C GLU A 221 -3.89 -3.85 -8.22
N GLN A 222 -3.35 -4.52 -9.24
CA GLN A 222 -2.21 -5.43 -9.12
C GLN A 222 -0.93 -4.74 -8.62
N ASN A 223 -0.78 -3.44 -8.90
CA ASN A 223 0.38 -2.65 -8.50
C ASN A 223 0.23 -1.95 -7.15
N TYR A 224 -0.79 -2.31 -6.36
CA TYR A 224 -1.09 -1.69 -5.06
C TYR A 224 -1.31 -0.18 -5.14
N THR A 225 -1.92 0.30 -6.23
CA THR A 225 -2.39 1.70 -6.32
C THR A 225 -3.83 1.80 -5.86
N LEU A 226 -4.69 0.89 -6.35
CA LEU A 226 -6.12 0.85 -6.06
C LEU A 226 -6.47 -0.36 -5.18
N TYR A 227 -7.39 -0.14 -4.25
CA TYR A 227 -8.02 -1.19 -3.45
C TYR A 227 -9.54 -1.12 -3.62
N PHE A 228 -10.17 -2.26 -3.90
CA PHE A 228 -11.62 -2.35 -4.03
C PHE A 228 -12.24 -3.03 -2.81
N VAL A 229 -13.16 -2.34 -2.15
CA VAL A 229 -13.98 -2.90 -1.07
C VAL A 229 -15.29 -3.35 -1.67
N LYS A 230 -15.60 -4.65 -1.61
CA LYS A 230 -16.87 -5.19 -2.10
C LYS A 230 -18.00 -4.87 -1.12
N ASN A 231 -19.21 -4.70 -1.64
CA ASN A 231 -20.38 -4.71 -0.79
C ASN A 231 -20.61 -6.13 -0.27
N TYR A 232 -21.04 -6.25 0.98
CA TYR A 232 -21.29 -7.54 1.60
C TYR A 232 -22.48 -8.29 0.94
N ASP A 233 -23.51 -7.57 0.53
CA ASP A 233 -24.77 -8.16 0.04
C ASP A 233 -24.94 -8.06 -1.49
N LYS A 234 -24.22 -7.15 -2.14
CA LYS A 234 -24.42 -6.78 -3.55
C LYS A 234 -23.14 -6.95 -4.37
N ASN A 235 -23.30 -7.21 -5.67
CA ASN A 235 -22.17 -7.25 -6.60
C ASN A 235 -21.74 -5.85 -7.08
N VAL A 236 -21.46 -4.96 -6.13
CA VAL A 236 -20.91 -3.62 -6.35
C VAL A 236 -19.71 -3.41 -5.43
N LYS A 237 -18.85 -2.46 -5.77
CA LYS A 237 -17.61 -2.20 -5.03
C LYS A 237 -17.35 -0.71 -4.91
N LYS A 238 -16.77 -0.29 -3.80
CA LYS A 238 -16.15 1.03 -3.65
C LYS A 238 -14.67 0.94 -3.99
N VAL A 239 -14.06 2.07 -4.38
CA VAL A 239 -12.64 2.16 -4.71
C VAL A 239 -11.92 3.14 -3.80
N TYR A 240 -10.71 2.77 -3.39
CA TYR A 240 -9.83 3.54 -2.52
C TYR A 240 -8.39 3.45 -3.01
N PHE A 241 -7.52 4.32 -2.49
CA PHE A 241 -6.09 4.22 -2.72
C PHE A 241 -5.41 3.43 -1.60
N TYR A 242 -4.37 2.66 -1.92
CA TYR A 242 -3.49 2.08 -0.90
C TYR A 242 -2.67 3.15 -0.16
N ASP A 243 -2.37 4.26 -0.84
CA ASP A 243 -1.81 5.48 -0.25
C ASP A 243 -2.81 6.62 -0.43
N PHE A 244 -3.49 6.98 0.66
CA PHE A 244 -4.52 8.02 0.66
C PHE A 244 -3.98 9.42 0.25
N TYR A 245 -2.66 9.64 0.22
CA TYR A 245 -2.08 10.87 -0.33
C TYR A 245 -2.52 11.16 -1.77
N LEU A 246 -2.73 10.12 -2.58
CA LEU A 246 -3.14 10.26 -3.98
C LEU A 246 -4.43 11.08 -4.15
N LYS A 247 -5.33 11.07 -3.15
CA LYS A 247 -6.54 11.90 -3.17
C LYS A 247 -6.19 13.39 -3.29
N ASN A 248 -5.30 13.87 -2.43
CA ASN A 248 -4.90 15.28 -2.38
C ASN A 248 -3.91 15.62 -3.52
N ALA A 249 -3.10 14.66 -3.95
CA ALA A 249 -2.15 14.86 -5.05
C ALA A 249 -2.83 14.98 -6.43
N LEU A 250 -4.00 14.38 -6.61
CA LEU A 250 -4.70 14.31 -7.90
C LEU A 250 -5.94 15.18 -8.00
N SER A 251 -6.43 15.73 -6.88
CA SER A 251 -7.63 16.56 -6.83
C SER A 251 -7.50 17.69 -5.83
N VAL A 252 -7.82 18.91 -6.28
CA VAL A 252 -7.95 20.09 -5.41
C VAL A 252 -9.28 20.11 -4.64
N GLN A 253 -10.26 19.30 -5.06
CA GLN A 253 -11.54 19.22 -4.39
C GLN A 253 -11.37 18.51 -3.05
N LYS A 254 -11.61 19.27 -1.98
CA LYS A 254 -11.55 18.77 -0.61
C LYS A 254 -12.80 17.94 -0.31
N ASP A 255 -12.58 16.66 -0.04
CA ASP A 255 -13.55 15.78 0.62
C ASP A 255 -12.83 15.08 1.76
N PHE A 256 -12.85 15.73 2.93
CA PHE A 256 -12.15 15.20 4.09
C PHE A 256 -12.78 13.90 4.59
N SER A 257 -14.11 13.76 4.52
CA SER A 257 -14.78 12.55 4.98
C SER A 257 -14.32 11.33 4.19
N ALA A 258 -14.23 11.46 2.87
CA ALA A 258 -13.78 10.37 2.01
C ALA A 258 -12.26 10.11 2.16
N LEU A 259 -11.44 11.15 2.37
CA LEU A 259 -10.01 11.00 2.70
C LEU A 259 -9.82 10.25 4.02
N PHE A 260 -10.58 10.63 5.05
CA PHE A 260 -10.54 10.02 6.37
C PHE A 260 -11.04 8.56 6.34
N GLU A 261 -12.09 8.27 5.58
CA GLU A 261 -12.55 6.91 5.33
C GLU A 261 -11.46 6.06 4.67
N ASN A 262 -10.72 6.60 3.70
CA ASN A 262 -9.57 5.90 3.09
C ASN A 262 -8.43 5.69 4.10
N LEU A 263 -8.12 6.68 4.95
CA LEU A 263 -7.13 6.54 6.02
C LEU A 263 -7.49 5.37 6.95
N VAL A 264 -8.73 5.33 7.44
CA VAL A 264 -9.20 4.24 8.32
C VAL A 264 -9.09 2.89 7.63
N LEU A 265 -9.53 2.78 6.37
CA LEU A 265 -9.38 1.54 5.59
C LEU A 265 -7.93 1.06 5.51
N ASN A 266 -7.00 1.98 5.24
CA ASN A 266 -5.60 1.63 5.10
C ASN A 266 -5.01 1.12 6.43
N GLU A 267 -5.41 1.70 7.55
CA GLU A 267 -5.00 1.22 8.87
C GLU A 267 -5.63 -0.14 9.20
N MET A 268 -6.86 -0.42 8.70
CA MET A 268 -7.51 -1.73 8.85
C MET A 268 -6.76 -2.88 8.14
N PHE A 269 -5.82 -2.61 7.24
CA PHE A 269 -5.03 -3.67 6.60
C PHE A 269 -4.20 -4.49 7.63
N LYS A 270 -3.94 -3.93 8.83
CA LYS A 270 -3.33 -4.65 9.96
C LYS A 270 -4.11 -5.91 10.37
N PHE A 271 -5.44 -5.91 10.23
CA PHE A 271 -6.26 -7.07 10.60
C PHE A 271 -5.98 -8.29 9.72
N LYS A 272 -5.44 -8.10 8.49
CA LYS A 272 -5.23 -9.17 7.50
C LYS A 272 -6.51 -10.00 7.26
N GLN A 273 -7.67 -9.34 7.30
CA GLN A 273 -8.99 -9.92 7.05
C GLN A 273 -9.57 -9.36 5.75
N GLU A 274 -10.55 -10.07 5.18
CA GLU A 274 -11.37 -9.53 4.10
C GLU A 274 -12.30 -8.44 4.64
N ILE A 275 -12.33 -7.30 3.96
CA ILE A 275 -13.09 -6.11 4.36
C ILE A 275 -14.21 -5.88 3.34
N PHE A 276 -15.42 -5.69 3.85
CA PHE A 276 -16.60 -5.34 3.07
C PHE A 276 -17.15 -3.99 3.49
N TYR A 277 -17.99 -3.37 2.67
CA TYR A 277 -18.88 -2.31 3.11
C TYR A 277 -20.33 -2.80 3.08
N THR A 278 -21.21 -2.11 3.79
CA THR A 278 -22.63 -2.45 3.83
C THR A 278 -23.46 -1.20 3.57
N LYS A 279 -24.79 -1.34 3.56
CA LYS A 279 -25.69 -0.18 3.52
C LYS A 279 -25.53 0.75 4.73
N TYR A 280 -25.09 0.22 5.88
CA TYR A 280 -25.11 0.92 7.15
C TYR A 280 -23.74 1.28 7.71
N PHE A 281 -22.72 0.51 7.34
CA PHE A 281 -21.36 0.61 7.84
C PHE A 281 -20.39 0.84 6.69
N ASP A 282 -19.42 1.73 6.93
CA ASP A 282 -18.40 2.08 5.95
C ASP A 282 -17.48 0.87 5.73
N PHE A 283 -17.15 0.13 6.81
CA PHE A 283 -16.47 -1.15 6.73
C PHE A 283 -17.08 -2.21 7.67
N TYR A 284 -16.92 -3.48 7.30
CA TYR A 284 -17.39 -4.66 8.02
C TYR A 284 -16.43 -5.82 7.81
N ILE A 285 -16.05 -6.49 8.89
CA ILE A 285 -15.22 -7.69 8.90
C ILE A 285 -16.06 -8.86 9.41
N PRO A 286 -16.63 -9.70 8.52
CA PRO A 286 -17.57 -10.76 8.88
C PRO A 286 -16.97 -11.77 9.86
N ASN A 287 -15.73 -12.20 9.62
CA ASN A 287 -15.05 -13.20 10.44
C ASN A 287 -14.91 -12.79 11.92
N LEU A 288 -14.85 -11.48 12.19
CA LEU A 288 -14.71 -10.94 13.54
C LEU A 288 -16.06 -10.44 14.11
N ASN A 289 -17.10 -10.37 13.28
CA ASN A 289 -18.39 -9.71 13.60
C ASN A 289 -18.19 -8.23 14.00
N ILE A 290 -17.24 -7.53 13.39
CA ILE A 290 -16.90 -6.14 13.72
C ILE A 290 -17.29 -5.23 12.56
N ALA A 291 -17.92 -4.09 12.87
CA ALA A 291 -18.23 -3.05 11.90
C ALA A 291 -17.59 -1.70 12.27
N PHE A 292 -17.37 -0.85 11.26
CA PHE A 292 -16.73 0.45 11.40
C PHE A 292 -17.59 1.55 10.77
N LEU A 293 -17.60 2.71 11.43
CA LEU A 293 -18.13 3.97 10.91
C LEU A 293 -17.07 5.06 11.02
N CYS A 294 -16.84 5.76 9.92
CA CYS A 294 -15.96 6.91 9.86
C CYS A 294 -16.79 8.16 10.14
N SER A 295 -16.49 8.85 11.24
CA SER A 295 -17.27 10.01 11.69
C SER A 295 -16.36 11.08 12.30
N PRO A 296 -15.47 11.69 11.49
CA PRO A 296 -14.39 12.54 11.99
C PRO A 296 -14.87 13.74 12.81
N PHE A 297 -16.03 14.31 12.46
CA PHE A 297 -16.51 15.58 13.02
C PHE A 297 -17.90 15.53 13.67
N LYS A 298 -18.65 14.43 13.55
CA LYS A 298 -20.04 14.44 14.05
C LYS A 298 -20.07 14.45 15.57
N ASP A 299 -21.07 15.13 16.11
CA ASP A 299 -21.36 15.12 17.53
C ASP A 299 -21.74 13.72 18.04
N LYS A 300 -21.37 13.42 19.27
CA LYS A 300 -21.60 12.13 19.93
C LYS A 300 -23.08 11.75 19.95
N ASP A 301 -23.97 12.67 20.27
CA ASP A 301 -25.41 12.35 20.38
C ASP A 301 -26.00 12.02 19.00
N LEU A 302 -25.57 12.74 17.96
CA LEU A 302 -25.96 12.45 16.57
C LEU A 302 -25.43 11.09 16.10
N ILE A 303 -24.21 10.72 16.49
CA ILE A 303 -23.64 9.39 16.24
C ILE A 303 -24.52 8.32 16.90
N LEU A 304 -24.88 8.49 18.17
CA LEU A 304 -25.68 7.51 18.91
C LEU A 304 -27.09 7.35 18.34
N LEU A 305 -27.73 8.46 17.92
CA LEU A 305 -29.00 8.40 17.21
C LEU A 305 -28.90 7.62 15.90
N LYS A 306 -27.82 7.83 15.12
CA LYS A 306 -27.55 7.06 13.89
C LYS A 306 -27.38 5.57 14.21
N ILE A 307 -26.60 5.21 15.24
CA ILE A 307 -26.39 3.81 15.63
C ILE A 307 -27.68 3.13 16.05
N LYS A 308 -28.49 3.76 16.92
CA LYS A 308 -29.79 3.19 17.34
C LYS A 308 -30.68 2.89 16.13
N LYS A 309 -30.72 3.80 15.15
CA LYS A 309 -31.48 3.63 13.89
C LYS A 309 -30.90 2.55 12.98
N ILE A 310 -29.58 2.35 12.98
CA ILE A 310 -28.92 1.27 12.25
C ILE A 310 -29.26 -0.07 12.90
N LEU A 311 -29.05 -0.20 14.21
CA LEU A 311 -29.28 -1.43 14.96
C LEU A 311 -30.74 -1.89 14.89
N SER A 312 -31.71 -0.98 14.78
CA SER A 312 -33.12 -1.34 14.61
C SER A 312 -33.45 -1.91 13.22
N LYS A 313 -32.55 -1.81 12.24
CA LYS A 313 -32.77 -2.22 10.84
C LYS A 313 -31.73 -3.20 10.31
N ASN A 314 -30.60 -3.32 11.00
CA ASN A 314 -29.50 -4.16 10.60
C ASN A 314 -29.73 -5.60 11.08
N HIS A 315 -29.43 -6.57 10.22
CA HIS A 315 -29.56 -8.00 10.52
C HIS A 315 -28.21 -8.70 10.70
N LEU A 316 -27.09 -7.96 10.60
CA LEU A 316 -25.76 -8.53 10.81
C LEU A 316 -25.55 -8.86 12.28
N LYS A 317 -24.93 -10.02 12.54
CA LYS A 317 -24.42 -10.38 13.86
C LYS A 317 -23.19 -9.51 14.13
N LEU A 318 -23.24 -8.69 15.17
CA LEU A 318 -22.16 -7.79 15.55
C LEU A 318 -21.73 -8.04 16.98
N SER A 319 -20.42 -8.22 17.20
CA SER A 319 -19.80 -8.21 18.52
C SER A 319 -19.43 -6.79 18.92
N SER A 320 -18.95 -6.00 17.97
CA SER A 320 -18.51 -4.62 18.21
C SER A 320 -18.73 -3.70 17.02
N ILE A 321 -18.98 -2.42 17.31
CA ILE A 321 -19.02 -1.34 16.33
C ILE A 321 -17.97 -0.29 16.75
N PHE A 322 -16.98 -0.08 15.91
CA PHE A 322 -16.02 1.00 16.06
C PHE A 322 -16.50 2.23 15.31
N ILE A 323 -16.46 3.38 15.97
CA ILE A 323 -16.78 4.66 15.38
C ILE A 323 -15.53 5.51 15.49
N ILE A 324 -14.84 5.64 14.37
CA ILE A 324 -13.55 6.32 14.32
C ILE A 324 -13.80 7.81 14.13
N THR A 325 -13.29 8.61 15.07
CA THR A 325 -13.44 10.07 15.12
C THR A 325 -12.06 10.74 15.14
N LEU A 326 -12.01 12.07 15.26
CA LEU A 326 -10.75 12.81 15.46
C LEU A 326 -10.48 13.18 16.93
N SER A 327 -11.48 13.07 17.81
CA SER A 327 -11.35 13.64 19.17
C SER A 327 -12.29 13.05 20.22
N GLN A 328 -13.33 12.32 19.82
CA GLN A 328 -14.33 11.80 20.74
C GLN A 328 -14.02 10.36 21.11
N SER A 329 -14.00 10.09 22.42
CA SER A 329 -13.94 8.75 22.99
C SER A 329 -15.19 8.45 23.82
N ALA A 330 -15.73 7.25 23.67
CA ALA A 330 -16.80 6.73 24.51
C ALA A 330 -16.94 5.21 24.32
N GLU A 331 -17.36 4.53 25.37
CA GLU A 331 -17.75 3.12 25.31
C GLU A 331 -19.18 2.95 25.80
N ILE A 332 -20.01 2.27 25.02
CA ILE A 332 -21.43 2.08 25.30
C ILE A 332 -21.85 0.68 24.87
N PHE A 333 -22.78 0.06 25.59
CA PHE A 333 -23.40 -1.20 25.21
C PHE A 333 -24.85 -0.97 24.79
N ILE A 334 -25.23 -1.46 23.60
CA ILE A 334 -26.62 -1.46 23.12
C ILE A 334 -26.96 -2.87 22.68
N ASN A 335 -27.98 -3.48 23.32
CA ASN A 335 -28.46 -4.82 22.99
C ASN A 335 -27.36 -5.90 22.96
N GLY A 336 -26.39 -5.81 23.89
CA GLY A 336 -25.24 -6.73 23.96
C GLY A 336 -24.12 -6.45 22.96
N ILE A 337 -24.24 -5.42 22.12
CA ILE A 337 -23.20 -5.00 21.16
C ILE A 337 -22.36 -3.90 21.80
N ARG A 338 -21.03 -4.07 21.80
CA ARG A 338 -20.07 -3.06 22.27
C ARG A 338 -19.90 -1.98 21.21
N ILE A 339 -20.14 -0.72 21.56
CA ILE A 339 -19.95 0.43 20.68
C ILE A 339 -18.79 1.26 21.23
N LEU A 340 -17.75 1.40 20.43
CA LEU A 340 -16.51 2.11 20.76
C LEU A 340 -16.37 3.32 19.87
N LEU A 341 -16.58 4.51 20.42
CA LEU A 341 -16.15 5.76 19.79
C LEU A 341 -14.69 5.95 20.20
N LEU A 342 -13.79 6.06 19.23
CA LEU A 342 -12.36 6.25 19.47
C LEU A 342 -11.82 7.31 18.50
N PRO A 343 -10.96 8.23 18.97
CA PRO A 343 -10.08 8.99 18.09
C PRO A 343 -9.23 8.05 17.22
N PHE A 344 -8.93 8.46 15.99
CA PHE A 344 -8.15 7.65 15.05
C PHE A 344 -6.80 7.21 15.62
N ASP A 345 -6.08 8.11 16.27
CA ASP A 345 -4.78 7.84 16.89
C ASP A 345 -4.87 6.81 18.01
N GLU A 346 -5.84 6.96 18.92
CA GLU A 346 -6.08 5.97 19.98
C GLU A 346 -6.40 4.59 19.40
N TRP A 347 -7.25 4.54 18.37
CA TRP A 347 -7.62 3.29 17.72
C TRP A 347 -6.47 2.65 16.94
N ALA A 348 -5.69 3.46 16.22
CA ALA A 348 -4.59 3.01 15.36
C ALA A 348 -3.39 2.50 16.17
N LEU A 349 -3.17 3.06 17.38
CA LEU A 349 -2.07 2.67 18.28
C LEU A 349 -2.49 1.61 19.31
N GLY A 350 -3.79 1.48 19.59
CA GLY A 350 -4.32 0.54 20.58
C GLY A 350 -4.64 -0.86 20.04
N ASN A 351 -4.51 -1.11 18.74
CA ASN A 351 -4.85 -2.38 18.07
C ASN A 351 -3.70 -2.98 17.26
#